data_AF-A0A4Y2KQR5-F1
#
_entry.id   AF-A0A4Y2KQR5-F1
#
_cell.length_a   1.000
_cell.length_b   1.000
_cell.length_c   1.000
_cell.angle_alpha   90.00
_cell.angle_beta   90.00
_cell.angle_gamma   90.00
#
_symmetry.space_group_name_H-M   'P 1'
#
loop_
_entity.id
_entity.type
_entity.pdbx_description
1 polymer ?
#
loop_
_entity_poly.entity_id
_entity_poly.type
_entity_poly.pdbx_seq_one_letter_code
_entity_poly.pdbx_strand_id
1 'polypeptide(L)'
;VTLEELYNGKTSKLNLNKTVICKTCDGLGGRPGAVNRCPACQGRGIKVTYRQLGPGMVQHMQTACPDCNGEGQVLTSLLLAVYQQYL
;
A
#
# COMPACT_ATOMS: atom_id res chain seq x y z
N VAL A 1 -8.89 -19.71 34.68
CA VAL A 1 -10.28 -20.16 34.51
C VAL A 1 -10.54 -21.18 35.60
N THR A 2 -11.56 -20.99 36.44
CA THR A 2 -11.89 -21.91 37.54
C THR A 2 -12.95 -22.94 37.12
N LEU A 3 -13.14 -24.02 37.91
CA LEU A 3 -14.17 -25.05 37.63
C LEU A 3 -15.59 -24.46 37.60
N GLU A 4 -15.86 -23.50 38.49
CA GLU A 4 -17.14 -22.79 38.59
C GLU A 4 -17.41 -21.90 37.36
N GLU A 5 -16.36 -21.29 36.80
CA GLU A 5 -16.41 -20.52 35.56
C GLU A 5 -16.64 -21.41 34.33
N LEU A 6 -16.18 -22.66 34.35
CA LEU A 6 -16.45 -23.65 33.29
C LEU A 6 -17.88 -24.20 33.37
N TYR A 7 -18.40 -24.43 34.58
CA TYR A 7 -19.74 -24.98 34.79
C TYR A 7 -20.86 -23.97 34.46
N ASN A 8 -20.69 -22.71 34.87
CA ASN A 8 -21.69 -21.65 34.65
C ASN A 8 -21.52 -20.92 33.30
N GLY A 9 -20.43 -21.18 32.58
CA GLY A 9 -20.09 -20.51 31.33
C GLY A 9 -19.54 -19.10 31.55
N LYS A 10 -18.24 -18.91 31.31
CA LYS A 10 -17.59 -17.60 31.35
C LYS A 10 -17.45 -17.00 29.96
N THR A 11 -17.99 -15.80 29.77
CA THR A 11 -17.78 -15.02 28.54
C THR A 11 -16.59 -14.07 28.74
N SER A 12 -15.52 -14.28 27.98
CA SER A 12 -14.31 -13.46 28.01
C SER A 12 -14.28 -12.52 26.80
N LYS A 13 -14.13 -11.21 27.02
CA LYS A 13 -13.92 -10.25 25.93
C LYS A 13 -12.47 -10.33 25.49
N LEU A 14 -12.24 -10.98 24.36
CA LEU A 14 -10.92 -11.05 23.73
C LEU A 14 -10.69 -9.77 22.92
N ASN A 15 -9.64 -9.01 23.27
CA ASN A 15 -9.25 -7.83 22.49
C ASN A 15 -8.36 -8.32 21.32
N LEU A 16 -8.96 -8.48 20.14
CA LEU A 16 -8.25 -8.89 18.93
C LEU A 16 -7.83 -7.67 18.12
N ASN A 17 -6.53 -7.55 17.91
CA ASN A 17 -5.98 -6.64 16.90
C ASN A 17 -6.07 -7.34 15.54
N LYS A 18 -6.89 -6.82 14.64
CA LYS A 18 -6.96 -7.28 13.24
C LYS A 18 -6.78 -6.11 12.29
N THR A 19 -6.02 -6.33 11.23
CA THR A 19 -5.94 -5.38 10.12
C THR A 19 -7.23 -5.47 9.33
N VAL A 20 -7.92 -4.35 9.18
CA VAL A 20 -9.13 -4.23 8.36
C VAL A 20 -8.92 -3.20 7.26
N ILE A 21 -9.58 -3.41 6.12
CA ILE A 21 -9.59 -2.43 5.04
C ILE A 21 -10.31 -1.18 5.57
N CYS A 22 -9.64 -0.04 5.45
CA CYS A 22 -10.20 1.23 5.88
C CYS A 22 -11.42 1.58 5.03
N LYS A 23 -12.61 1.68 5.63
CA LYS A 23 -13.87 1.97 4.90
C LYS A 23 -13.93 3.38 4.29
N THR A 24 -13.11 4.30 4.76
CA THR A 24 -13.14 5.71 4.30
C THR A 24 -12.30 5.94 3.06
N CYS A 25 -11.25 5.14 2.86
CA CYS A 25 -10.39 5.20 1.69
C CYS A 25 -10.36 3.88 0.89
N ASP A 26 -11.19 2.90 1.25
CA ASP A 26 -11.22 1.55 0.68
C ASP A 26 -9.83 0.89 0.55
N GLY A 27 -8.94 1.18 1.50
CA GLY A 27 -7.56 0.67 1.49
C GLY A 27 -6.60 1.40 0.54
N LEU A 28 -7.03 2.45 -0.16
CA LEU A 28 -6.20 3.25 -1.05
C LEU A 28 -5.19 4.13 -0.30
N GLY A 29 -5.40 4.42 0.98
CA GLY A 29 -4.48 5.25 1.79
C GLY A 29 -4.48 6.75 1.46
N GLY A 30 -5.40 7.20 0.61
CA GLY A 30 -5.57 8.62 0.24
C GLY A 30 -7.02 9.07 0.32
N ARG A 31 -7.26 10.38 0.12
CA ARG A 31 -8.63 10.88 -0.08
C ARG A 31 -9.26 10.23 -1.33
N PRO A 32 -10.58 10.06 -1.40
CA PRO A 32 -11.23 9.68 -2.64
C PRO A 32 -10.84 10.67 -3.76
N GLY A 33 -10.32 10.16 -4.88
CA GLY A 33 -9.78 10.97 -5.98
C GLY A 33 -8.32 11.44 -5.81
N ALA A 34 -7.60 11.00 -4.77
CA ALA A 34 -6.19 11.34 -4.56
C ALA A 34 -5.21 10.55 -5.43
N VAL A 35 -5.71 9.53 -6.14
CA VAL A 35 -4.92 8.67 -7.02
C VAL A 35 -4.74 9.39 -8.35
N ASN A 36 -3.51 9.77 -8.65
CA ASN A 36 -3.14 10.42 -9.90
C ASN A 36 -2.22 9.53 -10.72
N ARG A 37 -2.22 9.71 -12.04
CA ARG A 37 -1.25 9.02 -12.92
C ARG A 37 0.16 9.46 -12.53
N CYS A 38 1.07 8.49 -12.42
CA CYS A 38 2.46 8.79 -12.14
C CYS A 38 3.02 9.68 -13.27
N PRO A 39 3.46 10.92 -12.98
CA PRO A 39 3.95 11.83 -14.02
C PRO A 39 5.24 11.32 -14.67
N ALA A 40 6.02 10.53 -13.92
CA ALA A 40 7.33 10.07 -14.33
C ALA A 40 7.32 8.90 -15.31
N CYS A 41 6.28 8.06 -15.28
CA CYS A 41 6.06 7.00 -16.28
C CYS A 41 4.77 7.21 -17.09
N GLN A 42 4.05 8.31 -16.88
CA GLN A 42 2.78 8.64 -17.53
C GLN A 42 1.73 7.52 -17.44
N GLY A 43 1.70 6.78 -16.32
CA GLY A 43 0.78 5.65 -16.15
C GLY A 43 1.29 4.30 -16.67
N ARG A 44 2.50 4.23 -17.25
CA ARG A 44 3.04 2.97 -17.81
C ARG A 44 3.62 2.02 -16.78
N GLY A 45 3.95 2.50 -15.57
CA GLY A 45 4.60 1.70 -14.53
C GLY A 45 6.07 1.35 -14.80
N ILE A 46 6.59 1.61 -15.99
CA ILE A 46 7.98 1.31 -16.37
C ILE A 46 8.72 2.54 -16.87
N LYS A 47 10.03 2.61 -16.63
CA LYS A 47 10.97 3.55 -17.25
C LYS A 47 11.96 2.77 -18.10
N VAL A 48 12.22 3.28 -19.30
CA VAL A 48 13.27 2.76 -20.19
C VAL A 48 14.51 3.61 -19.98
N THR A 49 15.57 3.00 -19.47
CA THR A 49 16.87 3.65 -19.29
C THR A 49 17.87 3.08 -20.30
N TYR A 50 18.75 3.95 -20.79
CA TYR A 50 19.82 3.56 -21.70
C TYR A 50 21.11 3.51 -20.91
N ARG A 51 21.72 2.33 -20.83
CA ARG A 51 23.03 2.16 -20.19
C ARG A 51 24.08 1.95 -21.27
N GLN A 52 25.05 2.85 -21.34
CA GLN A 52 26.18 2.69 -22.25
C GLN A 52 27.13 1.63 -21.67
N LEU A 53 27.38 0.57 -22.44
CA LEU A 53 28.28 -0.52 -22.07
C LEU A 53 29.66 -0.36 -22.72
N GLY A 54 29.76 0.42 -23.79
CA GLY A 54 31.00 0.73 -24.49
C GLY A 54 30.76 1.63 -25.71
N PRO A 55 31.81 1.93 -26.50
CA PRO A 55 31.68 2.69 -27.74
C PRO A 55 30.68 2.01 -28.68
N GLY A 56 29.61 2.72 -29.06
CA GLY A 56 28.57 2.20 -29.95
C GLY A 56 27.61 1.16 -29.36
N MET A 57 27.80 0.74 -28.11
CA MET A 57 26.92 -0.25 -27.46
C MET A 57 26.08 0.39 -26.35
N VAL A 58 24.78 0.48 -26.59
CA VAL A 58 23.78 0.92 -25.61
C VAL A 58 22.82 -0.22 -25.30
N GLN A 59 22.60 -0.47 -24.01
CA GLN A 59 21.59 -1.41 -23.54
C GLN A 59 20.32 -0.66 -23.17
N HIS A 60 19.20 -1.12 -23.69
CA HIS A 60 17.88 -0.64 -23.28
C HIS A 60 17.43 -1.48 -22.08
N MET A 61 17.32 -0.87 -20.92
CA MET A 61 16.85 -1.52 -19.70
C MET A 61 15.46 -1.01 -19.36
N GLN A 62 14.49 -1.93 -19.24
CA GLN A 62 13.18 -1.61 -18.69
C GLN A 62 13.22 -1.86 -17.19
N THR A 63 12.98 -0.82 -16.41
CA THR A 63 12.89 -0.93 -14.95
C THR A 63 11.50 -0.50 -14.50
N ALA A 64 11.04 -1.07 -13.38
CA ALA A 64 9.87 -0.54 -12.70
C ALA A 64 10.12 0.94 -12.38
N CYS A 65 9.11 1.77 -12.61
CA CYS A 65 9.21 3.19 -12.34
C CYS A 65 9.41 3.38 -10.82
N PRO A 66 10.53 3.98 -10.37
CA PRO A 66 10.83 4.12 -8.94
C PRO A 66 9.88 5.09 -8.24
N ASP A 67 9.28 6.01 -8.98
CA ASP A 67 8.38 7.03 -8.44
C ASP A 67 7.00 6.46 -8.05
N CYS A 68 6.61 5.34 -8.65
CA CYS A 68 5.35 4.65 -8.36
C CYS A 68 5.54 3.15 -8.07
N ASN A 69 6.78 2.69 -7.89
CA ASN A 69 7.15 1.27 -7.71
C ASN A 69 6.46 0.30 -8.70
N GLY A 70 6.24 0.71 -9.95
CA GLY A 70 5.56 -0.11 -10.94
C GLY A 70 4.04 0.03 -11.04
N GLU A 71 3.38 0.73 -10.12
CA GLU A 71 1.91 0.83 -10.07
C GLU A 71 1.31 1.74 -11.17
N GLY A 72 2.13 2.62 -11.76
CA GLY A 72 1.68 3.61 -12.74
C GLY A 72 0.87 4.77 -12.14
N GLN A 73 0.57 4.71 -10.84
CA GLN A 73 -0.24 5.70 -10.13
C GLN A 73 0.49 6.15 -8.87
N VAL A 74 0.23 7.37 -8.42
CA VAL A 74 0.80 7.96 -7.21
C VAL A 74 -0.30 8.61 -6.40
N LEU A 75 -0.22 8.45 -5.07
CA LEU A 75 -1.11 9.10 -4.13
C LEU A 75 -0.58 10.51 -3.85
N THR A 76 -1.26 11.55 -4.33
CA THR A 76 -0.81 12.94 -4.13
C THR A 76 -1.20 13.47 -2.76
N SER A 77 -2.28 12.96 -2.17
CA SER A 77 -2.69 13.31 -0.80
C SER A 77 -2.89 12.03 0.02
N LEU A 78 -1.90 11.71 0.84
CA LEU A 78 -2.01 10.65 1.85
C LEU A 78 -2.99 11.12 2.93
N LEU A 79 -4.02 10.31 3.19
CA LEU A 79 -4.72 10.41 4.46
C LEU A 79 -3.90 9.58 5.44
N LEU A 80 -3.51 10.17 6.57
CA LEU A 80 -3.01 9.45 7.74
C LEU A 80 -4.10 8.55 8.38
N ALA A 81 -4.99 7.97 7.57
CA ALA A 81 -6.11 7.12 8.00
C ALA A 81 -5.66 5.70 8.37
N VAL A 82 -4.37 5.37 8.24
CA VAL A 82 -3.83 4.09 8.71
C VAL A 82 -3.72 4.06 10.24
N TYR A 83 -3.78 5.22 10.92
CA TYR A 83 -3.51 5.33 12.36
C TYR A 83 -4.74 5.18 13.29
N GLN A 84 -5.97 5.06 12.77
CA GLN A 84 -7.18 5.19 13.61
C GLN A 84 -7.79 3.88 14.13
N GLN A 85 -7.21 2.71 13.88
CA GLN A 85 -7.78 1.43 14.38
C GLN A 85 -7.17 0.93 15.70
N TYR A 86 -6.40 1.76 16.42
CA TYR A 86 -5.74 1.41 17.69
C TYR A 86 -6.41 1.99 18.95
N LEU A 87 -7.67 2.44 18.87
CA LEU A 87 -8.52 2.72 20.04
C LEU A 87 -9.80 1.90 19.98
#